data_AF-A0A9W6PMD9-F1
#
_entry.id   AF-A0A9W6PMD9-F1
#
_cell.length_a   1.000
_cell.length_b   1.000
_cell.length_c   1.000
_cell.angle_alpha   90.00
_cell.angle_beta   90.00
_cell.angle_gamma   90.00
#
_symmetry.space_group_name_H-M   'P 1'
#
loop_
_entity.id
_entity.type
_entity.pdbx_description
1 polymer ?
#
loop_
_entity_poly.entity_id
_entity_poly.type
_entity_poly.pdbx_seq_one_letter_code
_entity_poly.pdbx_strand_id
1 'polypeptide(L)'
;MDDPDGQDHPRAAGHPLPMAIVGFDDLPLAKRLDPPLTVVSQDPVAVGSTAANLLFARIAGDRSAPRKVVLLTRLVERRSGERPGHRPDRPAGT
;
A
#
# COMPACT_ATOMS: atom_id res chain seq x y z
N MET A 1 -2.77 -1.66 56.26
CA MET A 1 -2.71 -3.02 55.71
C MET A 1 -3.99 -3.23 54.94
N ASP A 2 -4.01 -2.56 53.79
CA ASP A 2 -4.96 -2.52 52.68
C ASP A 2 -4.20 -1.64 51.66
N ASP A 3 -4.06 -2.06 50.40
CA ASP A 3 -3.43 -1.22 49.37
C ASP A 3 -4.49 -0.22 48.87
N PRO A 4 -4.38 1.09 49.15
CA PRO A 4 -5.46 2.07 48.94
C PRO A 4 -5.44 2.70 47.54
N ASP A 5 -4.48 2.38 46.69
CA ASP A 5 -4.27 3.09 45.43
C ASP A 5 -4.85 2.31 44.25
N GLY A 6 -6.18 2.23 44.22
CA GLY A 6 -6.98 1.95 43.01
C GLY A 6 -6.85 3.08 41.99
N GLN A 7 -5.64 3.27 41.45
CA GLN A 7 -5.41 4.24 40.40
C GLN A 7 -5.91 3.67 39.07
N ASP A 8 -7.16 4.00 38.75
CA ASP A 8 -7.67 4.01 37.38
C ASP A 8 -6.65 4.75 36.51
N HIS A 9 -5.83 4.00 35.77
CA HIS A 9 -5.01 4.60 34.74
C HIS A 9 -5.96 5.24 33.73
N PRO A 10 -5.91 6.58 33.55
CA PRO A 10 -6.74 7.24 32.56
C PRO A 10 -6.46 6.58 31.22
N ARG A 11 -7.51 6.02 30.59
CA ARG A 11 -7.44 5.53 29.21
C ARG A 11 -6.86 6.68 28.39
N ALA A 12 -5.63 6.49 27.93
CA ALA A 12 -4.91 7.50 27.18
C ALA A 12 -5.82 8.01 26.06
N ALA A 13 -5.97 9.34 26.03
CA ALA A 13 -6.73 10.06 25.03
C ALA A 13 -6.32 9.60 23.61
N GLY A 14 -7.33 9.35 22.78
CA GLY A 14 -7.25 9.31 21.32
C GLY A 14 -6.03 8.59 20.72
N HIS A 15 -6.05 7.26 20.66
CA HIS A 15 -5.21 6.58 19.68
C HIS A 15 -5.59 7.08 18.28
N PRO A 16 -4.64 7.59 17.47
CA PRO A 16 -4.91 7.91 16.08
C PRO A 16 -5.58 6.71 15.42
N LEU A 17 -6.67 6.94 14.68
CA LEU A 17 -7.23 5.88 13.85
C LEU A 17 -6.07 5.28 13.03
N PRO A 18 -5.80 3.97 13.07
CA PRO A 18 -4.56 3.39 12.53
C PRO A 18 -4.26 3.78 11.07
N MET A 19 -3.28 4.64 10.77
CA MET A 19 -2.99 5.18 9.43
C MET A 19 -3.19 4.18 8.27
N ALA A 20 -3.77 4.63 7.14
CA ALA A 20 -3.87 3.82 5.94
C ALA A 20 -2.47 3.56 5.34
N ILE A 21 -2.17 2.30 5.05
CA ILE A 21 -0.90 1.88 4.45
C ILE A 21 -1.19 1.13 3.16
N VAL A 22 -0.53 1.53 2.07
CA VAL A 22 -0.53 0.83 0.79
C VAL A 22 0.91 0.53 0.42
N GLY A 23 1.21 -0.74 0.16
CA GLY A 23 2.52 -1.21 -0.27
C GLY A 23 2.63 -1.35 -1.78
N PHE A 24 3.79 -1.86 -2.22
CA PHE A 24 4.10 -2.18 -3.59
C PHE A 24 4.50 -3.65 -3.69
N ASP A 25 4.16 -4.28 -4.81
CA ASP A 25 4.32 -5.72 -5.10
C ASP A 25 3.42 -6.66 -4.27
N ASP A 26 2.73 -7.57 -4.96
CA ASP A 26 1.89 -8.58 -4.30
C ASP A 26 2.68 -9.82 -3.89
N LEU A 27 3.63 -9.61 -2.98
CA LEU A 27 4.44 -10.70 -2.43
C LEU A 27 3.62 -11.58 -1.47
N PRO A 28 3.98 -12.87 -1.30
CA PRO A 28 3.29 -13.76 -0.36
C PRO A 28 3.19 -13.22 1.07
N LEU A 29 4.17 -12.41 1.51
CA LEU A 29 4.17 -11.77 2.82
C LEU A 29 3.02 -10.76 3.00
N ALA A 30 2.63 -10.04 1.95
CA ALA A 30 1.58 -9.01 2.03
C ALA A 30 0.24 -9.58 2.54
N LYS A 31 -0.04 -10.86 2.23
CA LYS A 31 -1.24 -11.57 2.66
C LYS A 31 -1.17 -12.09 4.10
N ARG A 32 0.03 -12.13 4.71
CA ARG A 32 0.31 -12.72 6.02
C ARG A 32 0.49 -11.70 7.14
N LEU A 33 0.60 -10.42 6.79
CA LEU A 33 0.63 -9.32 7.76
C LEU A 33 -0.75 -9.16 8.43
N ASP A 34 -0.77 -8.54 9.61
CA ASP A 34 -2.01 -8.16 10.30
C ASP A 34 -2.02 -6.64 10.57
N PRO A 35 -2.87 -5.87 9.88
CA PRO A 35 -3.78 -6.29 8.82
C PRO A 35 -3.05 -6.71 7.52
N PRO A 36 -3.66 -7.58 6.68
CA PRO A 36 -3.15 -7.86 5.34
C PRO A 36 -2.99 -6.58 4.51
N LEU A 37 -1.84 -6.45 3.87
CA LEU A 37 -1.38 -5.23 3.24
C LEU A 37 -2.03 -5.03 1.87
N THR A 38 -2.76 -3.93 1.70
CA THR A 38 -3.21 -3.40 0.41
C THR A 38 -2.00 -3.03 -0.43
N VAL A 39 -1.96 -3.42 -1.71
CA VAL A 39 -0.77 -3.20 -2.56
C VAL A 39 -1.11 -2.73 -3.96
N VAL A 40 -0.20 -1.97 -4.56
CA VAL A 40 -0.12 -1.83 -6.02
C VAL A 40 0.67 -3.01 -6.55
N SER A 41 -0.03 -3.95 -7.20
CA SER A 41 0.54 -5.14 -7.81
C SER A 41 1.07 -4.83 -9.21
N GLN A 42 2.33 -5.21 -9.44
CA GLN A 42 2.96 -5.20 -10.77
C GLN A 42 2.99 -6.62 -11.35
N ASP A 43 3.16 -6.70 -12.68
CA ASP A 43 3.44 -7.94 -13.39
C ASP A 43 4.95 -8.03 -13.70
N PRO A 44 5.76 -8.70 -12.85
CA PRO A 44 7.20 -8.80 -13.06
C PRO A 44 7.55 -9.60 -14.32
N VAL A 45 6.70 -10.54 -14.75
CA VAL A 45 6.91 -11.32 -15.98
C VAL A 45 6.73 -10.42 -17.20
N ALA A 46 5.70 -9.58 -17.21
CA ALA A 46 5.49 -8.60 -18.27
C ALA A 46 6.64 -7.57 -18.34
N VAL A 47 7.13 -7.10 -17.18
CA VAL A 47 8.29 -6.18 -17.13
C VAL A 47 9.53 -6.84 -17.74
N GLY A 48 9.88 -8.04 -17.26
CA GLY A 48 11.08 -8.76 -17.71
C GLY A 48 11.03 -9.11 -19.19
N SER A 49 9.92 -9.67 -19.67
CA SER A 49 9.74 -10.01 -21.08
C SER A 49 9.77 -8.79 -21.99
N THR A 50 9.13 -7.68 -21.60
CA THR A 50 9.17 -6.43 -22.36
C THR A 50 10.59 -5.88 -22.45
N ALA A 51 11.32 -5.84 -21.32
CA ALA A 51 12.68 -5.37 -21.28
C ALA A 51 13.62 -6.24 -22.13
N ALA A 52 13.51 -7.56 -22.00
CA ALA A 52 14.30 -8.51 -22.80
C ALA A 52 14.04 -8.34 -24.30
N ASN A 53 12.77 -8.23 -24.70
CA ASN A 53 12.40 -8.02 -26.11
C ASN A 53 13.01 -6.73 -26.67
N LEU A 54 12.96 -5.63 -25.92
CA LEU A 54 13.59 -4.36 -26.33
C LEU A 54 15.11 -4.49 -26.43
N LEU A 55 15.76 -5.16 -25.47
CA LEU A 55 17.20 -5.38 -25.47
C LEU A 55 17.63 -6.22 -26.68
N PHE A 56 16.97 -7.35 -26.93
CA PHE A 56 17.32 -8.23 -28.04
C PHE A 56 17.07 -7.57 -29.40
N ALA A 57 16.02 -6.76 -29.54
CA ALA A 57 15.82 -5.96 -30.75
C ALA A 57 17.00 -5.01 -31.01
N ARG A 58 17.52 -4.36 -29.95
CA ARG A 58 18.70 -3.48 -30.05
C ARG A 58 19.96 -4.25 -30.45
N ILE A 59 20.20 -5.41 -29.84
CA ILE A 59 21.32 -6.29 -30.19
C ILE A 59 21.21 -6.76 -31.65
N ALA A 60 19.99 -7.04 -32.12
CA ALA A 60 19.72 -7.43 -33.51
C ALA A 60 19.81 -6.27 -34.53
N GLY A 61 20.17 -5.06 -34.08
CA GLY A 61 20.46 -3.93 -34.95
C GLY A 61 19.37 -2.88 -35.04
N ASP A 62 18.31 -2.92 -34.23
CA ASP A 62 17.37 -1.80 -34.10
C ASP A 62 18.13 -0.54 -33.65
N ARG A 63 18.15 0.50 -34.50
CA ARG A 63 18.77 1.81 -34.22
C ARG A 63 17.75 2.91 -33.93
N SER A 64 16.47 2.57 -33.77
CA SER A 64 15.43 3.54 -33.42
C SER A 64 15.72 4.24 -32.09
N ALA A 65 15.08 5.40 -31.87
CA ALA A 65 15.21 6.15 -30.64
C ALA A 65 14.85 5.30 -29.40
N PRO A 66 15.38 5.63 -28.19
CA PRO A 66 14.97 4.97 -26.96
C PRO A 66 13.46 4.95 -26.78
N ARG A 67 12.92 3.81 -26.35
CA ARG A 67 11.48 3.61 -26.16
C ARG A 67 11.16 3.61 -24.67
N LYS A 68 10.11 4.34 -24.29
CA LYS A 68 9.46 4.23 -22.98
C LYS A 68 8.21 3.38 -23.13
N VAL A 69 8.18 2.23 -22.47
CA VAL A 69 6.99 1.36 -22.41
C VAL A 69 6.43 1.43 -20.99
N VAL A 70 5.12 1.69 -20.88
CA VAL A 70 4.40 1.75 -19.60
C VAL A 70 3.52 0.52 -19.51
N LEU A 71 3.70 -0.27 -18.45
CA LEU A 71 2.87 -1.42 -18.14
C LEU A 71 1.89 -1.05 -17.03
N LEU A 72 0.64 -1.51 -17.16
CA LEU A 72 -0.41 -1.22 -16.19
C LEU A 72 -0.19 -2.01 -14.89
N THR A 73 -0.47 -1.36 -13.77
CA THR A 73 -0.53 -1.98 -12.44
C THR A 73 -1.98 -2.20 -12.02
N ARG A 74 -2.18 -2.95 -10.94
CA ARG A 74 -3.50 -3.16 -10.33
C ARG A 74 -3.44 -2.84 -8.85
N LEU A 75 -4.43 -2.13 -8.33
CA LEU A 75 -4.63 -2.02 -6.89
C LEU A 75 -5.28 -3.31 -6.39
N VAL A 76 -4.67 -3.94 -5.38
CA VAL A 76 -5.21 -5.10 -4.69
C VAL A 76 -5.61 -4.67 -3.30
N GLU A 77 -6.90 -4.40 -3.14
CA GLU A 77 -7.51 -3.97 -1.87
C GLU A 77 -7.50 -5.11 -0.84
N ARG A 78 -7.15 -4.78 0.41
CA ARG A 78 -7.13 -5.66 1.58
C ARG A 78 -7.72 -4.96 2.81
N ARG A 79 -6.94 -4.78 3.88
CA ARG A 79 -7.42 -4.16 5.14
C ARG A 79 -6.53 -3.03 5.65
N SER A 80 -5.38 -2.79 5.03
CA SER A 80 -4.46 -1.75 5.51
C SER A 80 -4.72 -0.38 4.89
N GLY A 81 -5.34 -0.30 3.71
CA GLY A 81 -5.46 0.95 2.93
C GLY A 81 -6.87 1.52 2.78
N GLU A 82 -7.91 0.71 2.93
CA GLU A 82 -9.31 0.99 2.55
C GLU A 82 -10.06 1.77 3.62
N ARG A 83 -9.55 2.96 3.96
CA ARG A 83 -10.14 3.75 5.03
C ARG A 83 -11.22 4.69 4.51
N PRO A 84 -12.40 4.76 5.17
CA PRO A 84 -13.35 5.82 4.91
C PRO A 84 -12.65 7.18 5.07
N GLY A 85 -12.82 8.08 4.10
CA GLY A 85 -12.30 9.43 4.20
C GLY A 85 -12.79 10.09 5.48
N HIS A 86 -11.91 10.83 6.16
CA HIS A 86 -12.29 11.60 7.34
C HIS A 86 -13.41 12.58 6.94
N ARG A 87 -14.63 12.34 7.42
CA ARG A 87 -15.72 13.31 7.31
C ARG A 87 -15.39 14.40 8.33
N PRO A 88 -15.15 15.66 7.94
CA PRO A 88 -14.98 16.71 8.92
C PRO A 88 -16.24 16.79 9.77
N ASP A 89 -16.07 16.93 11.09
CA ASP A 89 -17.19 17.16 12.00
C ASP A 89 -18.00 18.34 11.49
N ARG A 90 -19.27 18.10 11.16
CA ARG A 90 -20.19 19.17 10.81
C ARG A 90 -20.32 20.04 12.06
N PRO A 91 -20.01 21.34 12.04
CA PRO A 91 -20.21 22.18 13.21
C PRO A 91 -21.66 22.04 13.66
N ALA A 92 -21.85 21.74 14.94
CA ALA A 92 -23.16 21.71 15.55
C ALA A 92 -23.80 23.08 15.32
N GLY A 93 -24.92 23.08 14.61
CA GLY A 93 -25.61 24.31 14.27
C GLY A 93 -26.27 24.95 15.49
N THR A 94 -26.28 26.29 15.45
CA THR A 94 -27.01 27.27 16.30
C THR A 94 -26.25 27.78 17.50
#